data_AF-A0A9W8TAP7-F1
#
_entry.id   AF-A0A9W8TAP7-F1
#
_cell.length_a   1.000
_cell.length_b   1.000
_cell.length_c   1.000
_cell.angle_alpha   90.00
_cell.angle_beta   90.00
_cell.angle_gamma   90.00
#
_symmetry.space_group_name_H-M   'P 1'
#
loop_
_entity.id
_entity.type
_entity.pdbx_description
1 polymer ?
#
loop_
_entity_poly.entity_id
_entity_poly.type
_entity_poly.pdbx_seq_one_letter_code
_entity_poly.pdbx_strand_id
1 'polypeptide(L)'
;MERFRSREPLRFGFGEPLFRWSRTSRGPVDARKVLPKVNIVKALVIRRQFYRNISSSALAKLLRESFPCLEMLRDERWLAFNRSSERLCSSEDVLDALPAKLRRLHIYQDADSDFSLPRVRTMRGAESVRKLAAMSELEELSIAPNTDAWGFLLDFFPMLRQCPLDKLPVLNLRRLALDCEILKEPRAAFEKFVLITTLRAAAAAASRMPRLETMELWKATPSSATLFRYSTKNHESKITWRINWRRIKCDHLWQGELRED
;
A
#
# COMPACT_ATOMS: atom_id res chain seq x y z
N MET A 1 13.43 31.08 17.34
CA MET A 1 14.08 30.53 16.12
C MET A 1 13.01 29.89 15.23
N GLU A 2 12.24 30.69 14.50
CA GLU A 2 11.28 30.23 13.50
C GLU A 2 11.80 30.61 12.12
N ARG A 3 12.71 29.81 11.57
CA ARG A 3 13.17 29.97 10.20
C ARG A 3 13.24 28.59 9.54
N PHE A 4 12.41 28.43 8.51
CA PHE A 4 12.36 27.32 7.56
C PHE A 4 11.94 25.96 8.10
N ARG A 5 10.71 25.56 7.74
CA ARG A 5 10.42 24.25 7.09
C ARG A 5 8.97 24.26 6.62
N SER A 6 8.72 24.87 5.45
CA SER A 6 7.47 24.59 4.72
C SER A 6 7.33 23.06 4.57
N ARG A 7 6.19 22.53 5.05
CA ARG A 7 5.75 21.14 4.93
C ARG A 7 4.87 20.93 3.68
N GLU A 8 4.65 21.97 2.88
CA GLU A 8 3.86 21.85 1.67
C GLU A 8 4.58 20.94 0.65
N PRO A 9 3.84 20.08 -0.07
CA PRO A 9 4.41 19.27 -1.14
C PRO A 9 5.10 20.15 -2.18
N LEU A 10 6.30 19.75 -2.58
CA LEU A 10 7.04 20.32 -3.70
C LEU A 10 6.19 20.20 -4.95
N ARG A 11 5.86 21.36 -5.50
CA ARG A 11 5.30 21.51 -6.82
C ARG A 11 6.42 21.90 -7.76
N PHE A 12 6.52 21.19 -8.88
CA PHE A 12 7.50 21.49 -9.91
C PHE A 12 6.80 22.23 -11.06
N GLY A 13 7.16 23.49 -11.25
CA GLY A 13 6.91 24.19 -12.50
C GLY A 13 7.97 23.74 -13.51
N PHE A 14 7.71 22.66 -14.27
CA PHE A 14 8.66 22.15 -15.25
C PHE A 14 8.97 23.15 -16.40
N GLY A 15 8.20 24.24 -16.50
CA GLY A 15 8.39 25.35 -17.42
C GLY A 15 9.45 26.38 -17.01
N GLU A 16 9.83 26.48 -15.73
CA GLU A 16 10.79 27.47 -15.22
C GLU A 16 12.09 26.81 -14.71
N PRO A 17 13.27 27.44 -14.88
CA PRO A 17 14.53 26.89 -14.40
C PRO A 17 14.59 26.78 -12.87
N LEU A 18 15.07 25.63 -12.37
CA LEU A 18 15.12 25.24 -10.95
C LEU A 18 15.95 26.17 -10.03
N PHE A 19 16.67 27.15 -10.60
CA PHE A 19 17.61 28.01 -9.87
C PHE A 19 16.98 29.26 -9.24
N ARG A 20 15.69 29.56 -9.48
CA ARG A 20 14.97 30.64 -8.78
C ARG A 20 14.21 30.10 -7.56
N TRP A 21 14.92 29.91 -6.45
CA TRP A 21 14.38 29.55 -5.13
C TRP A 21 13.41 30.60 -4.53
N SER A 22 12.98 31.63 -5.27
CA SER A 22 12.26 32.78 -4.72
C SER A 22 10.75 32.76 -4.92
N ARG A 23 10.18 31.82 -5.71
CA ARG A 23 8.72 31.64 -5.78
C ARG A 23 8.39 30.17 -5.98
N THR A 24 7.90 29.50 -4.93
CA THR A 24 7.08 28.29 -5.12
C THR A 24 5.94 28.67 -6.06
N SER A 25 6.03 28.29 -7.33
CA SER A 25 4.98 28.53 -8.31
C SER A 25 3.70 27.88 -7.80
N ARG A 26 2.73 28.71 -7.37
CA ARG A 26 1.42 28.25 -6.89
C ARG A 26 0.54 27.69 -8.03
N GLY A 27 1.02 27.73 -9.27
CA GLY A 27 0.33 27.23 -10.46
C GLY A 27 0.24 25.70 -10.53
N PRO A 28 -0.66 25.17 -11.38
CA PRO A 28 -0.71 23.75 -11.71
C PRO A 28 0.58 23.29 -12.37
N VAL A 29 0.89 21.99 -12.28
CA VAL A 29 2.00 21.37 -13.03
C VAL A 29 1.78 21.68 -14.51
N ASP A 30 2.79 22.23 -15.19
CA ASP A 30 2.68 22.55 -16.62
C ASP A 30 2.54 21.25 -17.43
N ALA A 31 1.30 20.94 -17.79
CA ALA A 31 0.95 19.75 -18.55
C ALA A 31 1.43 19.82 -20.00
N ARG A 32 1.76 21.02 -20.53
CA ARG A 32 2.07 21.21 -21.95
C ARG A 32 3.51 20.85 -22.30
N LYS A 33 4.43 20.88 -21.32
CA LYS A 33 5.84 20.55 -21.55
C LYS A 33 6.10 19.06 -21.39
N VAL A 34 6.60 18.42 -22.44
CA VAL A 34 6.99 17.00 -22.42
C VAL A 34 8.35 16.86 -21.74
N LEU A 35 8.45 15.96 -20.77
CA LEU A 35 9.71 15.66 -20.09
C LEU A 35 10.54 14.65 -20.90
N PRO A 36 11.88 14.75 -20.87
CA PRO A 36 12.73 13.78 -21.54
C PRO A 36 12.60 12.39 -20.92
N LYS A 37 12.68 11.36 -21.77
CA LYS A 37 12.74 9.96 -21.35
C LYS A 37 14.13 9.64 -20.81
N VAL A 38 14.20 9.03 -19.63
CA VAL A 38 15.45 8.69 -18.95
C VAL A 38 15.47 7.19 -18.64
N ASN A 39 15.91 6.39 -19.61
CA ASN A 39 15.85 4.93 -19.53
C ASN A 39 16.81 4.32 -18.49
N ILE A 40 17.84 5.06 -18.06
CA ILE A 40 18.82 4.60 -17.08
C ILE A 40 18.25 4.53 -15.66
N VAL A 41 17.14 5.25 -15.37
CA VAL A 41 16.53 5.26 -14.04
C VAL A 41 15.72 3.98 -13.83
N LYS A 42 16.22 3.11 -12.94
CA LYS A 42 15.61 1.83 -12.59
C LYS A 42 14.89 1.82 -11.24
N ALA A 43 15.24 2.75 -10.35
CA ALA A 43 14.65 2.84 -9.02
C ALA A 43 14.40 4.29 -8.62
N LEU A 44 13.26 4.53 -7.98
CA LEU A 44 12.89 5.80 -7.38
C LEU A 44 12.51 5.56 -5.93
N VAL A 45 13.22 6.23 -5.01
CA VAL A 45 13.03 6.06 -3.57
C VAL A 45 12.80 7.41 -2.93
N ILE A 46 11.58 7.63 -2.45
CA ILE A 46 11.17 8.74 -1.61
C ILE A 46 11.03 8.16 -0.20
N ARG A 47 11.88 8.62 0.72
CA ARG A 47 11.94 8.09 2.10
C ARG A 47 11.20 9.01 3.06
N ARG A 48 10.61 8.40 4.09
CA ARG A 48 9.89 9.07 5.17
C ARG A 48 10.70 10.14 5.91
N GLN A 49 12.03 10.05 5.86
CA GLN A 49 12.95 11.00 6.50
C GLN A 49 12.80 12.45 5.98
N PHE A 50 12.16 12.65 4.83
CA PHE A 50 11.93 13.96 4.25
C PHE A 50 10.48 14.42 4.43
N TYR A 51 10.27 15.46 5.24
CA TYR A 51 8.94 16.04 5.49
C TYR A 51 8.32 16.77 4.29
N ARG A 52 9.07 16.96 3.20
CA ARG A 52 8.56 17.58 1.97
C ARG A 52 8.23 16.50 0.96
N ASN A 53 6.95 16.35 0.65
CA ASN A 53 6.48 15.42 -0.37
C ASN A 53 6.69 15.99 -1.78
N ILE A 54 6.59 15.14 -2.80
CA ILE A 54 6.36 15.55 -4.19
C ILE A 54 4.84 15.51 -4.44
N SER A 55 4.28 16.50 -5.14
CA SER A 55 2.85 16.44 -5.49
C SER A 55 2.58 15.21 -6.37
N SER A 56 1.45 14.54 -6.17
CA SER A 56 1.06 13.34 -6.92
C SER A 56 1.01 13.58 -8.42
N SER A 57 0.56 14.77 -8.86
CA SER A 57 0.58 15.17 -10.26
C SER A 57 1.98 15.26 -10.87
N ALA A 58 2.96 15.78 -10.12
CA ALA A 58 4.34 15.88 -10.59
C ALA A 58 4.99 14.48 -10.60
N LEU A 59 4.74 13.67 -9.58
CA LEU A 59 5.23 12.29 -9.54
C LEU A 59 4.62 11.46 -10.67
N ALA A 60 3.31 11.54 -10.89
CA ALA A 60 2.63 10.85 -11.98
C ALA A 60 3.18 11.27 -13.35
N LYS A 61 3.46 12.56 -13.56
CA LYS A 61 4.09 13.05 -14.79
C LYS A 61 5.50 12.47 -14.97
N LEU A 62 6.32 12.47 -13.93
CA LEU A 62 7.65 11.87 -13.95
C LEU A 62 7.63 10.36 -14.29
N LEU A 63 6.74 9.60 -13.63
CA LEU A 63 6.58 8.17 -13.87
C LEU A 63 6.14 7.88 -15.31
N ARG A 64 5.20 8.66 -15.83
CA ARG A 64 4.63 8.50 -17.17
C ARG A 64 5.60 8.89 -18.29
N GLU A 65 6.33 9.98 -18.11
CA GLU A 65 7.14 10.57 -19.20
C GLU A 65 8.63 10.29 -19.08
N SER A 66 9.19 10.32 -17.87
CA SER A 66 10.64 10.28 -17.66
C SER A 66 11.18 8.91 -17.25
N PHE A 67 10.39 8.06 -16.59
CA PHE A 67 10.90 6.80 -16.01
C PHE A 67 10.27 5.53 -16.64
N PRO A 68 10.37 5.34 -17.97
CA PRO A 68 9.72 4.22 -18.65
C PRO A 68 10.30 2.85 -18.29
N CYS A 69 11.51 2.80 -17.74
CA CYS A 69 12.21 1.57 -17.37
C CYS A 69 12.31 1.37 -15.84
N LEU A 70 11.47 2.07 -15.06
CA LEU A 70 11.46 1.92 -13.61
C LEU A 70 11.01 0.52 -13.20
N GLU A 71 11.82 -0.12 -12.37
CA GLU A 71 11.57 -1.47 -11.84
C GLU A 71 11.22 -1.44 -10.35
N MET A 72 11.59 -0.37 -9.64
CA MET A 72 11.30 -0.18 -8.23
C MET A 72 10.78 1.24 -7.95
N LEU A 73 9.63 1.33 -7.27
CA LEU A 73 9.12 2.55 -6.68
C LEU A 73 8.92 2.34 -5.18
N ARG A 74 9.56 3.18 -4.36
CA ARG A 74 9.29 3.29 -2.93
C ARG A 74 8.89 4.73 -2.63
N ASP A 75 7.65 4.94 -2.23
CA ASP A 75 7.06 6.24 -1.94
C ASP A 75 6.58 6.28 -0.49
N GLU A 76 7.42 6.80 0.39
CA GLU A 76 7.11 6.96 1.81
C GLU A 76 6.92 8.44 2.13
N ARG A 77 5.67 8.83 2.37
CA ARG A 77 5.28 10.23 2.57
C ARG A 77 4.95 10.51 4.02
N TRP A 78 5.24 11.74 4.44
CA TRP A 78 4.69 12.31 5.66
C TRP A 78 3.49 13.20 5.31
N LEU A 79 2.29 12.82 5.71
CA LEU A 79 1.10 13.63 5.50
C LEU A 79 1.02 14.69 6.60
N ALA A 80 1.43 15.93 6.30
CA ALA A 80 1.17 17.06 7.15
C ALA A 80 -0.33 17.41 7.10
N PHE A 81 -0.96 17.63 8.26
CA PHE A 81 -2.37 18.01 8.42
C PHE A 81 -2.66 19.37 7.76
N ASN A 82 -2.92 19.34 6.46
CA ASN A 82 -3.47 20.45 5.69
C ASN A 82 -4.32 19.82 4.58
N ARG A 83 -5.60 20.19 4.48
CA ARG A 83 -6.53 19.74 3.42
C ARG A 83 -5.95 19.94 2.01
N SER A 84 -5.05 20.91 1.82
CA SER A 84 -4.35 21.08 0.54
C SER A 84 -3.37 19.95 0.26
N SER A 85 -2.62 19.46 1.27
CA SER A 85 -1.68 18.35 1.14
C SER A 85 -2.37 17.02 0.85
N GLU A 86 -3.55 16.77 1.44
CA GLU A 86 -4.36 15.58 1.16
C GLU A 86 -4.78 15.51 -0.31
N ARG A 87 -5.29 16.61 -0.87
CA ARG A 87 -5.71 16.66 -2.29
C ARG A 87 -4.52 16.53 -3.25
N LEU A 88 -3.37 17.10 -2.89
CA LEU A 88 -2.18 17.11 -3.74
C LEU A 88 -1.37 15.82 -3.69
N CYS A 89 -1.60 14.98 -2.69
CA CYS A 89 -0.85 13.74 -2.47
C CYS A 89 -1.73 12.47 -2.63
N SER A 90 -2.87 12.55 -3.32
CA SER A 90 -3.70 11.38 -3.65
C SER A 90 -2.86 10.30 -4.33
N SER A 91 -2.92 9.07 -3.85
CA SER A 91 -2.16 7.95 -4.41
C SER A 91 -2.70 7.50 -5.77
N GLU A 92 -3.98 7.75 -6.08
CA GLU A 92 -4.64 7.22 -7.29
C GLU A 92 -3.94 7.65 -8.60
N ASP A 93 -3.64 8.95 -8.75
CA ASP A 93 -2.95 9.47 -9.94
C ASP A 93 -1.57 8.82 -10.15
N VAL A 94 -0.90 8.45 -9.06
CA VAL A 94 0.40 7.80 -9.07
C VAL A 94 0.26 6.35 -9.49
N LEU A 95 -0.76 5.65 -8.98
CA LEU A 95 -1.06 4.25 -9.33
C LEU A 95 -1.39 4.10 -10.82
N ASP A 96 -2.15 5.04 -11.40
CA ASP A 96 -2.47 5.05 -12.83
C ASP A 96 -1.33 5.55 -13.73
N ALA A 97 -0.21 6.00 -13.15
CA ALA A 97 0.99 6.43 -13.87
C ALA A 97 2.14 5.43 -13.76
N LEU A 98 1.96 4.29 -13.09
CA LEU A 98 3.01 3.31 -12.90
C LEU A 98 3.45 2.70 -14.24
N PRO A 99 4.77 2.51 -14.44
CA PRO A 99 5.28 1.89 -15.65
C PRO A 99 5.04 0.38 -15.65
N ALA A 100 4.83 -0.19 -16.84
CA ALA A 100 4.54 -1.62 -17.00
C ALA A 100 5.68 -2.55 -16.53
N LYS A 101 6.93 -2.07 -16.51
CA LYS A 101 8.11 -2.84 -16.08
C LYS A 101 8.32 -2.84 -14.55
N LEU A 102 7.39 -2.28 -13.79
CA LEU A 102 7.53 -2.17 -12.35
C LEU A 102 7.45 -3.55 -11.69
N ARG A 103 8.52 -3.93 -10.99
CA ARG A 103 8.62 -5.20 -10.26
C ARG A 103 8.37 -5.05 -8.77
N ARG A 104 8.64 -3.86 -8.21
CA ARG A 104 8.55 -3.60 -6.76
C ARG A 104 7.85 -2.28 -6.49
N LEU A 105 6.74 -2.33 -5.77
CA LEU A 105 5.98 -1.18 -5.34
C LEU A 105 5.85 -1.16 -3.82
N HIS A 106 6.33 -0.08 -3.20
CA HIS A 106 6.18 0.17 -1.78
C HIS A 106 5.59 1.57 -1.58
N ILE A 107 4.38 1.67 -1.05
CA ILE A 107 3.74 2.94 -0.71
C ILE A 107 3.50 2.96 0.78
N TYR A 108 4.01 3.99 1.45
CA TYR A 108 3.80 4.21 2.87
C TYR A 108 3.34 5.65 3.13
N GLN A 109 2.25 5.86 3.87
CA GLN A 109 1.77 7.20 4.24
C GLN A 109 1.72 7.38 5.76
N ASP A 110 2.69 8.06 6.33
CA ASP A 110 2.66 8.37 7.76
C ASP A 110 1.77 9.60 8.03
N ALA A 111 1.11 9.61 9.18
CA ALA A 111 0.34 10.75 9.67
C ALA A 111 0.49 10.84 11.20
N ASP A 112 0.52 12.06 11.75
CA ASP A 112 0.57 12.24 13.20
C ASP A 112 -0.59 11.48 13.87
N SER A 113 -0.21 10.62 14.82
CA SER A 113 -1.04 9.57 15.44
C SER A 113 -2.26 10.07 16.22
N ASP A 114 -2.35 11.38 16.46
CA ASP A 114 -3.38 11.99 17.30
C ASP A 114 -4.68 12.29 16.56
N PHE A 115 -4.67 12.24 15.23
CA PHE A 115 -5.82 12.61 14.44
C PHE A 115 -6.09 11.52 13.42
N SER A 116 -7.03 10.64 13.78
CA SER A 116 -7.70 9.73 12.86
C SER A 116 -8.29 10.54 11.70
N LEU A 117 -7.50 10.76 10.64
CA LEU A 117 -8.05 11.15 9.36
C LEU A 117 -9.20 10.18 9.05
N PRO A 118 -10.32 10.66 8.49
CA PRO A 118 -11.32 9.77 7.94
C PRO A 118 -10.62 8.95 6.85
N ARG A 119 -10.17 7.75 7.23
CA ARG A 119 -9.48 6.81 6.36
C ARG A 119 -10.42 6.57 5.20
N VAL A 120 -10.08 7.09 4.03
CA VAL A 120 -10.94 7.03 2.87
C VAL A 120 -11.01 5.57 2.43
N ARG A 121 -12.02 4.87 2.97
CA ARG A 121 -12.44 3.53 2.59
C ARG A 121 -13.12 3.60 1.22
N THR A 122 -12.39 3.99 0.17
CA THR A 122 -12.98 3.91 -1.16
C THR A 122 -12.83 2.49 -1.67
N MET A 123 -13.93 1.92 -2.16
CA MET A 123 -13.92 0.67 -2.96
C MET A 123 -12.89 0.74 -4.10
N ARG A 124 -12.59 1.96 -4.57
CA ARG A 124 -11.55 2.26 -5.54
C ARG A 124 -10.13 1.90 -5.06
N GLY A 125 -9.82 2.04 -3.76
CA GLY A 125 -8.54 1.60 -3.21
C GLY A 125 -8.38 0.08 -3.30
N ALA A 126 -9.44 -0.67 -2.98
CA ALA A 126 -9.47 -2.12 -3.12
C ALA A 126 -9.31 -2.57 -4.59
N GLU A 127 -10.04 -1.94 -5.50
CA GLU A 127 -9.92 -2.19 -6.94
C GLU A 127 -8.52 -1.89 -7.46
N SER A 128 -7.92 -0.80 -7.00
CA SER A 128 -6.55 -0.42 -7.36
C SER A 128 -5.55 -1.47 -6.91
N VAL A 129 -5.66 -2.00 -5.68
CA VAL A 129 -4.78 -3.06 -5.18
C VAL A 129 -4.91 -4.34 -5.99
N ARG A 130 -6.12 -4.73 -6.37
CA ARG A 130 -6.34 -5.89 -7.26
C ARG A 130 -5.74 -5.67 -8.64
N LYS A 131 -5.94 -4.49 -9.24
CA LYS A 131 -5.34 -4.10 -10.52
C LYS A 131 -3.81 -4.17 -10.47
N LEU A 132 -3.19 -3.69 -9.39
CA LEU A 132 -1.75 -3.76 -9.18
C LEU A 132 -1.26 -5.19 -9.00
N ALA A 133 -1.94 -5.99 -8.18
CA ALA A 133 -1.58 -7.38 -7.95
C ALA A 133 -1.67 -8.24 -9.22
N ALA A 134 -2.53 -7.86 -10.17
CA ALA A 134 -2.67 -8.49 -11.47
C ALA A 134 -1.63 -8.03 -12.52
N MET A 135 -0.75 -7.07 -12.20
CA MET A 135 0.33 -6.67 -13.10
C MET A 135 1.33 -7.83 -13.27
N SER A 136 1.62 -8.20 -14.52
CA SER A 136 2.40 -9.41 -14.84
C SER A 136 3.82 -9.40 -14.28
N GLU A 137 4.47 -8.22 -14.26
CA GLU A 137 5.85 -8.03 -13.83
C GLU A 137 5.99 -7.77 -12.32
N LEU A 138 4.88 -7.49 -11.62
CA LEU A 138 4.94 -7.08 -10.22
C LEU A 138 5.22 -8.28 -9.33
N GLU A 139 6.34 -8.25 -8.63
CA GLU A 139 6.82 -9.30 -7.73
C GLU A 139 6.63 -8.90 -6.26
N GLU A 140 6.69 -7.61 -5.95
CA GLU A 140 6.56 -7.11 -4.59
C GLU A 140 5.55 -5.97 -4.52
N LEU A 141 4.55 -6.14 -3.66
CA LEU A 141 3.52 -5.15 -3.41
C LEU A 141 3.43 -4.89 -1.90
N SER A 142 3.71 -3.67 -1.49
CA SER A 142 3.49 -3.19 -0.14
C SER A 142 2.79 -1.85 -0.16
N ILE A 143 1.63 -1.76 0.48
CA ILE A 143 0.89 -0.51 0.62
C ILE A 143 0.43 -0.41 2.07
N ALA A 144 0.64 0.76 2.68
CA ALA A 144 0.15 1.09 4.01
C ALA A 144 0.19 2.61 4.27
N PRO A 145 -0.46 3.09 5.34
CA PRO A 145 -1.78 2.68 5.81
C PRO A 145 -2.87 3.09 4.79
N ASN A 146 -4.07 2.54 4.94
CA ASN A 146 -5.26 2.76 4.09
C ASN A 146 -5.39 1.86 2.87
N THR A 147 -4.70 0.72 2.87
CA THR A 147 -5.03 -0.35 1.95
C THR A 147 -6.24 -1.08 2.49
N ASP A 148 -7.29 -1.19 1.69
CA ASP A 148 -8.36 -2.12 2.01
C ASP A 148 -7.91 -3.53 1.62
N ALA A 149 -7.01 -4.13 2.41
CA ALA A 149 -6.63 -5.52 2.21
C ALA A 149 -7.85 -6.44 2.23
N TRP A 150 -8.88 -6.08 2.98
CA TRP A 150 -10.16 -6.79 2.95
C TRP A 150 -10.79 -6.73 1.55
N GLY A 151 -10.72 -5.58 0.89
CA GLY A 151 -11.10 -5.41 -0.49
C GLY A 151 -10.24 -6.18 -1.51
N PHE A 152 -8.94 -6.35 -1.27
CA PHE A 152 -8.12 -7.30 -2.05
C PHE A 152 -8.59 -8.74 -1.86
N LEU A 153 -8.98 -9.10 -0.63
CA LEU A 153 -9.41 -10.44 -0.27
C LEU A 153 -10.83 -10.79 -0.75
N LEU A 154 -11.63 -9.83 -1.23
CA LEU A 154 -13.03 -10.02 -1.69
C LEU A 154 -13.21 -11.26 -2.59
N ASP A 155 -12.31 -11.45 -3.54
CA ASP A 155 -12.36 -12.56 -4.50
C ASP A 155 -12.09 -13.94 -3.88
N PHE A 156 -11.54 -13.95 -2.67
CA PHE A 156 -11.18 -15.15 -1.91
C PHE A 156 -12.18 -15.47 -0.79
N PHE A 157 -13.21 -14.64 -0.60
CA PHE A 157 -14.32 -14.96 0.30
C PHE A 157 -15.31 -15.90 -0.39
N PRO A 158 -15.57 -17.10 0.16
CA PRO A 158 -16.52 -18.04 -0.44
C PRO A 158 -17.93 -17.46 -0.64
N MET A 159 -18.35 -16.58 0.26
CA MET A 159 -19.69 -15.97 0.27
C MET A 159 -19.81 -14.69 -0.55
N LEU A 160 -18.68 -14.02 -0.86
CA LEU A 160 -18.69 -12.69 -1.51
C LEU A 160 -18.05 -12.69 -2.91
N ARG A 161 -17.31 -13.75 -3.27
CA ARG A 161 -16.67 -13.85 -4.58
C ARG A 161 -17.71 -13.78 -5.69
N GLN A 162 -17.48 -12.87 -6.64
CA GLN A 162 -18.34 -12.71 -7.82
C GLN A 162 -17.92 -13.66 -8.95
N CYS A 163 -16.67 -14.15 -8.91
CA CYS A 163 -16.08 -15.00 -9.92
C CYS A 163 -15.62 -16.34 -9.30
N PRO A 164 -15.73 -17.47 -10.00
CA PRO A 164 -15.06 -18.71 -9.61
C PRO A 164 -13.55 -18.50 -9.45
N LEU A 165 -12.94 -19.15 -8.44
CA LEU A 165 -11.51 -19.00 -8.14
C LEU A 165 -10.61 -19.36 -9.33
N ASP A 166 -11.03 -20.29 -10.18
CA ASP A 166 -10.23 -20.78 -11.32
C ASP A 166 -10.21 -19.79 -12.50
N LYS A 167 -11.07 -18.78 -12.46
CA LYS A 167 -11.11 -17.68 -13.44
C LYS A 167 -10.39 -16.43 -12.95
N LEU A 168 -9.84 -16.42 -11.74
CA LEU A 168 -9.07 -15.30 -11.24
C LEU A 168 -7.73 -15.19 -11.99
N PRO A 169 -7.21 -13.98 -12.22
CA PRO A 169 -5.91 -13.80 -12.83
C PRO A 169 -4.83 -14.45 -11.95
N VAL A 170 -3.83 -15.05 -12.60
CA VAL A 170 -2.66 -15.56 -11.90
C VAL A 170 -1.87 -14.37 -11.35
N LEU A 171 -1.73 -14.32 -10.03
CA LEU A 171 -0.96 -13.28 -9.35
C LEU A 171 0.51 -13.73 -9.24
N ASN A 172 1.43 -12.97 -9.82
CA ASN A 172 2.87 -13.30 -9.87
C ASN A 172 3.67 -12.79 -8.66
N LEU A 173 2.99 -12.28 -7.64
CA LEU A 173 3.60 -11.71 -6.45
C LEU A 173 4.40 -12.75 -5.67
N ARG A 174 5.63 -12.38 -5.30
CA ARG A 174 6.51 -13.07 -4.34
C ARG A 174 6.34 -12.52 -2.94
N ARG A 175 6.14 -11.20 -2.80
CA ARG A 175 5.95 -10.54 -1.51
C ARG A 175 4.72 -9.65 -1.53
N LEU A 176 3.84 -9.84 -0.56
CA LEU A 176 2.65 -9.02 -0.35
C LEU A 176 2.61 -8.53 1.08
N ALA A 177 2.49 -7.22 1.31
CA ALA A 177 2.37 -6.65 2.65
C ALA A 177 1.33 -5.53 2.67
N LEU A 178 0.17 -5.78 3.29
CA LEU A 178 -0.95 -4.83 3.31
C LEU A 178 -1.41 -4.55 4.75
N ASP A 179 -1.83 -3.31 5.02
CA ASP A 179 -2.61 -3.05 6.22
C ASP A 179 -4.05 -3.57 6.08
N CYS A 180 -4.64 -4.08 7.15
CA CYS A 180 -5.98 -4.65 7.14
C CYS A 180 -6.78 -4.22 8.38
N GLU A 181 -7.76 -3.33 8.19
CA GLU A 181 -8.56 -2.74 9.27
C GLU A 181 -9.32 -3.76 10.12
N ILE A 182 -9.66 -4.90 9.53
CA ILE A 182 -10.41 -5.98 10.19
C ILE A 182 -9.57 -6.72 11.22
N LEU A 183 -8.23 -6.64 11.15
CA LEU A 183 -7.32 -7.31 12.07
C LEU A 183 -7.18 -6.58 13.41
N LYS A 184 -8.30 -6.20 14.02
CA LYS A 184 -8.42 -5.57 15.33
C LYS A 184 -9.13 -6.50 16.31
N GLU A 185 -8.98 -6.23 17.59
CA GLU A 185 -9.64 -7.00 18.66
C GLU A 185 -11.17 -6.95 18.50
N PRO A 186 -11.84 -8.10 18.29
CA PRO A 186 -13.28 -8.14 18.09
C PRO A 186 -14.00 -7.85 19.40
N ARG A 187 -15.01 -6.98 19.33
CA ARG A 187 -15.84 -6.56 20.46
C ARG A 187 -17.20 -7.28 20.51
N ALA A 188 -17.59 -7.91 19.41
CA ALA A 188 -18.86 -8.63 19.27
C ALA A 188 -18.68 -9.93 18.47
N ALA A 189 -19.66 -10.83 18.57
CA ALA A 189 -19.65 -12.12 17.86
C ALA A 189 -19.55 -11.95 16.33
N PHE A 190 -20.24 -10.95 15.77
CA PHE A 190 -20.15 -10.64 14.35
C PHE A 190 -18.72 -10.22 13.94
N GLU A 191 -18.05 -9.36 14.71
CA GLU A 191 -16.67 -8.96 14.42
C GLU A 191 -15.70 -10.15 14.48
N LYS A 192 -15.91 -11.08 15.42
CA LYS A 192 -15.14 -12.33 15.50
C LYS A 192 -15.35 -13.19 14.25
N PHE A 193 -16.58 -13.29 13.76
CA PHE A 193 -16.89 -13.99 12.51
C PHE A 193 -16.20 -13.34 11.31
N VAL A 194 -16.28 -12.01 11.17
CA VAL A 194 -15.62 -11.27 10.08
C VAL A 194 -14.10 -11.48 10.13
N LEU A 195 -13.49 -11.41 11.32
CA LEU A 195 -12.07 -11.67 11.53
C LEU A 195 -11.67 -13.08 11.04
N ILE A 196 -12.32 -14.13 11.55
CA ILE A 196 -12.01 -15.53 11.17
C ILE A 196 -12.17 -15.72 9.66
N THR A 197 -13.22 -15.14 9.08
CA THR A 197 -13.45 -15.20 7.64
C THR A 197 -12.35 -14.47 6.86
N THR A 198 -11.83 -13.34 7.38
CA THR A 198 -10.66 -12.65 6.79
C THR A 198 -9.45 -13.57 6.72
N LEU A 199 -9.14 -14.26 7.84
CA LEU A 199 -7.94 -15.09 7.94
C LEU A 199 -8.04 -16.29 7.00
N ARG A 200 -9.24 -16.87 6.87
CA ARG A 200 -9.52 -17.92 5.89
C ARG A 200 -9.36 -17.43 4.45
N ALA A 201 -9.90 -16.24 4.13
CA ALA A 201 -9.74 -15.64 2.81
C ALA A 201 -8.26 -15.34 2.50
N ALA A 202 -7.48 -14.88 3.50
CA ALA A 202 -6.05 -14.64 3.35
C ALA A 202 -5.27 -15.94 3.09
N ALA A 203 -5.58 -17.02 3.82
CA ALA A 203 -5.00 -18.34 3.57
C ALA A 203 -5.36 -18.87 2.17
N ALA A 204 -6.63 -18.74 1.76
CA ALA A 204 -7.08 -19.11 0.43
C ALA A 204 -6.44 -18.27 -0.69
N ALA A 205 -6.17 -16.99 -0.42
CA ALA A 205 -5.41 -16.14 -1.34
C ALA A 205 -3.98 -16.64 -1.47
N ALA A 206 -3.31 -16.93 -0.35
CA ALA A 206 -1.93 -17.41 -0.36
C ALA A 206 -1.76 -18.73 -1.12
N SER A 207 -2.69 -19.69 -0.96
CA SER A 207 -2.64 -20.97 -1.67
C SER A 207 -2.87 -20.84 -3.19
N ARG A 208 -3.43 -19.72 -3.65
CA ARG A 208 -3.66 -19.42 -5.08
C ARG A 208 -2.56 -18.58 -5.71
N MET A 209 -1.52 -18.20 -4.97
CA MET A 209 -0.39 -17.43 -5.49
C MET A 209 0.85 -18.32 -5.61
N PRO A 210 1.13 -18.90 -6.80
CA PRO A 210 2.13 -19.96 -6.95
C PRO A 210 3.57 -19.53 -6.68
N ARG A 211 3.86 -18.23 -6.75
CA ARG A 211 5.19 -17.65 -6.53
C ARG A 211 5.35 -16.98 -5.17
N LEU A 212 4.31 -16.99 -4.35
CA LEU A 212 4.26 -16.23 -3.11
C LEU A 212 5.23 -16.83 -2.08
N GLU A 213 6.22 -16.04 -1.68
CA GLU A 213 7.19 -16.35 -0.63
C GLU A 213 6.72 -15.85 0.72
N THR A 214 6.06 -14.69 0.76
CA THR A 214 5.60 -14.07 2.00
C THR A 214 4.37 -13.21 1.75
N MET A 215 3.34 -13.40 2.56
CA MET A 215 2.19 -12.50 2.66
C MET A 215 2.05 -12.05 4.11
N GLU A 216 2.00 -10.74 4.32
CA GLU A 216 1.80 -10.11 5.61
C GLU A 216 0.56 -9.22 5.57
N LEU A 217 -0.42 -9.53 6.41
CA LEU A 217 -1.55 -8.66 6.68
C LEU A 217 -1.44 -8.19 8.11
N TRP A 218 -1.47 -6.89 8.33
CA TRP A 218 -1.22 -6.36 9.66
C TRP A 218 -2.11 -5.18 10.00
N LYS A 219 -2.23 -4.93 11.30
CA LYS A 219 -2.89 -3.74 11.82
C LYS A 219 -2.16 -3.32 13.08
N ALA A 220 -1.74 -2.07 13.10
CA ALA A 220 -1.19 -1.44 14.28
C ALA A 220 -2.06 -0.24 14.68
N THR A 221 -2.24 -0.10 15.98
CA THR A 221 -2.81 1.06 16.66
C THR A 221 -1.86 1.43 17.80
N PRO A 222 -2.00 2.61 18.43
CA PRO A 222 -1.16 2.99 19.57
C PRO A 222 -1.19 1.97 20.72
N SER A 223 -2.25 1.16 20.84
CA SER A 223 -2.46 0.23 21.96
C SER A 223 -2.51 -1.25 21.58
N SER A 224 -2.51 -1.59 20.28
CA SER A 224 -2.62 -2.97 19.81
C SER A 224 -1.98 -3.18 18.45
N ALA A 225 -1.50 -4.39 18.22
CA ALA A 225 -0.87 -4.83 17.00
C ALA A 225 -1.31 -6.26 16.68
N THR A 226 -1.47 -6.52 15.39
CA THR A 226 -1.87 -7.80 14.84
C THR A 226 -1.07 -8.07 13.57
N LEU A 227 -0.63 -9.31 13.40
CA LEU A 227 0.04 -9.79 12.21
C LEU A 227 -0.49 -11.18 11.84
N PHE A 228 -1.06 -11.29 10.65
CA PHE A 228 -1.14 -12.54 9.91
C PHE A 228 0.05 -12.60 8.96
N ARG A 229 0.78 -13.71 8.98
CA ARG A 229 1.87 -13.95 8.06
C ARG A 229 1.83 -15.35 7.51
N TYR A 230 1.72 -15.45 6.19
CA TYR A 230 2.09 -16.64 5.44
C TYR A 230 3.56 -16.50 4.99
N SER A 231 4.31 -17.58 5.07
CA SER A 231 5.65 -17.67 4.48
C SER A 231 5.91 -19.07 3.98
N THR A 232 6.58 -19.19 2.83
CA THR A 232 7.14 -20.45 2.37
C THR A 232 8.67 -20.37 2.36
N LYS A 233 9.33 -21.36 2.96
CA LYS A 233 10.80 -21.47 2.97
C LYS A 233 11.16 -22.92 2.78
N ASN A 234 12.07 -23.22 1.86
CA ASN A 234 12.49 -24.59 1.55
C ASN A 234 11.32 -25.55 1.27
N HIS A 235 10.30 -25.07 0.55
CA HIS A 235 9.05 -25.79 0.26
C HIS A 235 8.14 -26.07 1.47
N GLU A 236 8.48 -25.58 2.66
CA GLU A 236 7.59 -25.62 3.83
C GLU A 236 6.78 -24.32 3.91
N SER A 237 5.46 -24.47 3.78
CA SER A 237 4.50 -23.38 3.96
C SER A 237 4.09 -23.27 5.43
N LYS A 238 4.16 -22.06 5.98
CA LYS A 238 3.83 -21.77 7.37
C LYS A 238 2.94 -20.54 7.46
N ILE A 239 1.83 -20.68 8.16
CA ILE A 239 0.98 -19.56 8.58
C ILE A 239 1.25 -19.26 10.05
N THR A 240 1.42 -17.99 10.37
CA THR A 240 1.56 -17.49 11.74
C THR A 240 0.57 -16.36 11.96
N TRP A 241 -0.02 -16.35 13.16
CA TRP A 241 -0.89 -15.30 13.64
C TRP A 241 -0.34 -14.81 14.97
N ARG A 242 -0.13 -13.51 15.12
CA ARG A 242 0.43 -12.89 16.33
C ARG A 242 -0.36 -11.64 16.68
N ILE A 243 -0.80 -11.51 17.92
CA ILE A 243 -1.49 -10.33 18.43
C ILE A 243 -1.04 -10.01 19.86
N ASN A 244 -1.30 -8.79 20.31
CA ASN A 244 -1.04 -8.35 21.69
C ASN A 244 -2.31 -7.76 22.36
N TRP A 245 -3.49 -8.23 21.94
CA TRP A 245 -4.77 -7.71 22.40
C TRP A 245 -4.96 -7.89 23.91
N ARG A 246 -5.52 -6.88 24.58
CA ARG A 246 -5.54 -6.83 26.06
C ARG A 246 -6.47 -7.87 26.68
N ARG A 247 -7.58 -8.25 26.02
CA ARG A 247 -8.54 -9.21 26.62
C ARG A 247 -8.13 -10.69 26.49
N ILE A 248 -7.10 -11.03 25.71
CA ILE A 248 -6.70 -12.44 25.48
C ILE A 248 -5.59 -12.88 26.45
N LYS A 249 -5.67 -12.44 27.71
CA LYS A 249 -4.92 -13.09 28.80
C LYS A 249 -5.67 -14.27 29.42
N CYS A 250 -6.94 -14.46 29.06
CA CYS A 250 -7.72 -15.64 29.43
C CYS A 250 -8.29 -16.29 28.17
N ASP A 251 -8.14 -17.61 28.09
CA ASP A 251 -8.83 -18.56 27.20
C ASP A 251 -8.26 -18.80 25.78
N HIS A 252 -7.48 -19.89 25.71
CA HIS A 252 -7.42 -20.94 24.67
C HIS A 252 -7.19 -20.57 23.18
N LEU A 253 -6.80 -19.35 22.84
CA LEU A 253 -6.70 -18.92 21.43
C LEU A 253 -5.28 -18.83 20.86
N TRP A 254 -4.29 -19.56 21.42
CA TRP A 254 -2.88 -19.40 20.98
C TRP A 254 -2.12 -20.65 20.53
N GLN A 255 -1.44 -20.43 19.39
CA GLN A 255 -0.43 -21.23 18.71
C GLN A 255 -0.95 -22.37 17.83
N GLY A 256 -1.76 -22.04 16.83
CA GLY A 256 -1.95 -22.92 15.68
C GLY A 256 -0.85 -22.70 14.65
N GLU A 257 0.14 -23.60 14.58
CA GLU A 257 0.69 -23.95 13.27
C GLU A 257 -0.42 -24.69 12.54
N LEU A 258 -1.03 -24.05 11.53
CA LEU A 258 -1.80 -24.81 10.54
C LEU A 258 -0.77 -25.56 9.70
N ARG A 259 -0.44 -26.78 10.13
CA ARG A 259 0.17 -27.79 9.27
C ARG A 259 -0.93 -28.32 8.37
N GLU A 260 -0.68 -28.34 7.07
CA GLU A 260 -1.55 -29.04 6.11
C GLU A 260 -1.40 -30.55 6.36
N ASP A 261 -2.53 -31.23 6.53
CA ASP A 261 -2.67 -32.69 6.34
C ASP A 261 -2.80 -32.98 4.84
#